data_AF-A0A814M957-F1
#
_entry.id   AF-A0A814M957-F1
#
_cell.length_a   1.000
_cell.length_b   1.000
_cell.length_c   1.000
_cell.angle_alpha   90.00
_cell.angle_beta   90.00
_cell.angle_gamma   90.00
#
_symmetry.space_group_name_H-M   'P 1'
#
loop_
_entity.id
_entity.type
_entity.pdbx_description
1 polymer ?
#
loop_
_entity_poly.entity_id
_entity_poly.type
_entity_poly.pdbx_seq_one_letter_code
_entity_poly.pdbx_strand_id
1 'polypeptide(L)'
;MSLFAFRPLLNILPCRLFSQVCILPYEIDRFNGARVRIEDWPNDTKIIRDTLSTSLEQWQKDKRTSAWLWIPIEKAHVIPIAAELGFIYHNAEERIAVLNKWLLPTKSMIPRFATHQVGVGGAVLHNTTNELLIVKERIKNRVIWKLPGADGAIREVFEETEFESIIGFRQVHRYPGGHGRSDIYFICRLSALTDTINFDTNEILDCKWTKLDDAIKDENPILRRTAKQLLYGLQNGFEQSIDFKVEQVSSIVTGLTFDFFTRSININN
;
A
#
# COMPACT_ATOMS: atom_id res chain seq x y z
N MET A 1 -1.59 21.17 12.38
CA MET A 1 -0.75 22.39 12.42
C MET A 1 0.33 22.25 11.38
N SER A 2 0.20 23.04 10.32
CA SER A 2 1.08 23.13 9.16
C SER A 2 2.36 23.87 9.53
N LEU A 3 3.52 23.28 9.23
CA LEU A 3 4.82 23.95 9.28
C LEU A 3 5.73 23.42 8.17
N PHE A 4 5.47 23.82 6.94
CA PHE A 4 6.53 24.12 5.98
C PHE A 4 6.17 25.44 5.31
N ALA A 5 6.72 26.51 5.88
CA ALA A 5 6.55 27.87 5.41
C ALA A 5 7.15 28.04 4.02
N PHE A 6 6.35 28.60 3.12
CA PHE A 6 6.74 29.11 1.82
C PHE A 6 7.95 30.04 1.93
N ARG A 7 9.00 29.75 1.18
CA ARG A 7 9.90 30.80 0.66
C ARG A 7 9.48 31.09 -0.78
N PRO A 8 9.16 32.35 -1.13
CA PRO A 8 8.89 32.71 -2.51
C PRO A 8 10.23 32.69 -3.25
N LEU A 9 10.41 31.77 -4.19
CA LEU A 9 11.46 31.90 -5.19
C LEU A 9 11.05 33.00 -6.16
N LEU A 10 11.55 34.21 -5.90
CA LEU A 10 11.75 35.23 -6.92
C LEU A 10 12.63 34.64 -8.03
N ASN A 11 12.03 34.34 -9.17
CA ASN A 11 12.48 34.70 -10.53
C ASN A 11 11.68 33.91 -11.56
N ILE A 12 10.46 34.35 -11.81
CA ILE A 12 9.75 34.03 -13.05
C ILE A 12 10.31 34.97 -14.11
N LEU A 13 11.30 34.52 -14.88
CA LEU A 13 11.61 35.15 -16.16
C LEU A 13 10.95 34.32 -17.26
N PRO A 14 10.07 34.91 -18.09
CA PRO A 14 9.59 34.22 -19.28
C PRO A 14 10.80 34.02 -20.18
N CYS A 15 11.04 32.78 -20.58
CA CYS A 15 12.07 32.40 -21.53
C CYS A 15 11.74 33.02 -22.90
N ARG A 16 12.06 34.30 -23.08
CA ARG A 16 12.02 35.02 -24.36
C ARG A 16 13.25 35.91 -24.43
N LEU A 17 14.07 35.60 -25.43
CA LEU A 17 15.28 36.30 -25.89
C LEU A 17 16.57 35.76 -25.24
N PHE A 18 17.52 35.44 -26.13
CA PHE A 18 18.85 34.84 -25.94
C PHE A 18 18.91 33.30 -25.99
N SER A 19 19.88 32.83 -26.78
CA SER A 19 20.24 31.44 -27.09
C SER A 19 20.78 30.68 -25.86
N GLN A 20 20.02 30.64 -24.78
CA GLN A 20 20.31 29.85 -23.61
C GLN A 20 19.54 28.54 -23.70
N VAL A 21 20.30 27.45 -23.75
CA VAL A 21 19.88 26.10 -23.40
C VAL A 21 18.98 26.16 -22.16
N CYS A 22 17.69 25.87 -22.33
CA CYS A 22 16.75 25.91 -21.22
C CYS A 22 16.78 24.55 -20.51
N ILE A 23 17.36 24.53 -19.31
CA ILE A 23 17.34 23.34 -18.42
C ILE A 23 16.10 23.46 -17.54
N LEU A 24 15.40 22.35 -17.34
CA LEU A 24 14.23 22.28 -16.48
C LEU A 24 14.61 22.55 -15.02
N PRO A 25 13.84 23.37 -14.27
CA PRO A 25 14.03 23.49 -12.85
C PRO A 25 13.77 22.14 -12.18
N TYR A 26 14.65 21.76 -11.25
CA TYR A 26 14.57 20.48 -10.56
C TYR A 26 15.09 20.59 -9.13
N GLU A 27 14.61 19.68 -8.29
CA GLU A 27 15.16 19.46 -6.95
C GLU A 27 16.07 18.24 -6.95
N ILE A 28 17.10 18.25 -6.11
CA ILE A 28 17.99 17.10 -5.92
C ILE A 28 17.50 16.31 -4.70
N ASP A 29 17.22 15.02 -4.88
CA ASP A 29 16.86 14.15 -3.77
C ASP A 29 18.08 13.63 -2.99
N ARG A 30 17.83 12.94 -1.87
CA ARG A 30 18.87 12.35 -1.01
C ARG A 30 19.78 11.33 -1.69
N PHE A 31 19.36 10.79 -2.83
CA PHE A 31 20.09 9.83 -3.65
C PHE A 31 20.70 10.49 -4.89
N ASN A 32 20.81 11.83 -4.92
CA ASN A 32 21.33 12.61 -6.05
C ASN A 32 20.50 12.45 -7.35
N GLY A 33 19.20 12.17 -7.23
CA GLY A 33 18.25 12.16 -8.34
C GLY A 33 17.68 13.55 -8.61
N ALA A 34 17.46 13.88 -9.89
CA ALA A 34 16.80 15.11 -10.32
C ALA A 34 15.28 14.93 -10.36
N ARG A 35 14.53 15.77 -9.64
CA ARG A 35 13.06 15.70 -9.52
C ARG A 35 12.40 16.90 -10.15
N VAL A 36 11.48 16.68 -11.08
CA VAL A 36 10.75 17.73 -11.80
C VAL A 36 9.25 17.52 -11.67
N ARG A 37 8.53 18.60 -11.31
CA ARG A 37 7.07 18.66 -11.35
C ARG A 37 6.63 19.40 -12.60
N ILE A 38 5.79 18.76 -13.41
CA ILE A 38 5.29 19.29 -14.69
C ILE A 38 3.99 20.04 -14.40
N GLU A 39 4.08 21.20 -13.76
CA GLU A 39 2.92 22.05 -13.49
C GLU A 39 2.84 23.17 -14.54
N ASP A 40 3.93 23.93 -14.71
CA ASP A 40 3.99 25.11 -15.59
C ASP A 40 4.72 24.88 -16.94
N TRP A 41 4.64 23.66 -17.50
CA TRP A 41 5.31 23.39 -18.78
C TRP A 41 4.58 24.03 -19.97
N PRO A 42 5.34 24.54 -20.97
CA PRO A 42 4.78 24.94 -22.26
C PRO A 42 3.95 23.80 -22.87
N ASN A 43 2.84 24.12 -23.54
CA ASN A 43 2.03 23.10 -24.22
C ASN A 43 2.62 22.65 -25.57
N ASP A 44 3.69 23.32 -26.03
CA ASP A 44 4.36 23.00 -27.30
C ASP A 44 5.26 21.77 -27.13
N THR A 45 4.92 20.69 -27.85
CA THR A 45 5.59 19.40 -27.77
C THR A 45 7.06 19.46 -28.23
N LYS A 46 7.40 20.32 -29.19
CA LYS A 46 8.78 20.48 -29.66
C LYS A 46 9.62 21.16 -28.59
N ILE A 47 9.11 22.24 -28.01
CA ILE A 47 9.79 22.96 -26.91
C ILE A 47 10.00 22.01 -25.73
N ILE A 48 8.98 21.22 -25.38
CA ILE A 48 9.07 20.21 -24.32
C ILE A 48 10.18 19.19 -24.61
N ARG A 49 10.20 18.62 -25.82
CA ARG A 49 11.19 17.61 -26.22
C ARG A 49 12.61 18.17 -26.14
N ASP A 50 12.84 19.33 -26.74
CA ASP A 50 14.16 19.95 -26.78
C ASP A 50 14.65 20.27 -25.36
N THR A 51 13.79 20.88 -24.53
CA THR A 51 14.10 21.22 -23.13
C THR A 51 14.40 19.99 -22.28
N LEU A 52 13.60 18.92 -22.39
CA LEU A 52 13.81 17.69 -21.63
C LEU A 52 15.07 16.96 -22.09
N SER A 53 15.35 16.94 -23.40
CA SER A 53 16.57 16.37 -23.96
C SER A 53 17.80 17.09 -23.43
N THR A 54 17.83 18.42 -23.47
CA THR A 54 18.98 19.17 -22.98
C THR A 54 19.14 19.06 -21.46
N SER A 55 18.02 18.98 -20.72
CA SER A 55 18.06 18.74 -19.28
C SER A 55 18.67 17.37 -18.95
N LEU A 56 18.33 16.31 -19.70
CA LEU A 56 18.91 14.99 -19.53
C LEU A 56 20.43 14.99 -19.75
N GLU A 57 20.91 15.65 -20.80
CA GLU A 57 22.35 15.79 -21.06
C GLU A 57 23.07 16.49 -19.91
N GLN A 58 22.47 17.56 -19.38
CA GLN A 58 23.04 18.26 -18.23
C GLN A 58 23.05 17.38 -16.99
N TRP A 59 21.94 16.70 -16.66
CA TRP A 59 21.87 15.82 -15.51
C TRP A 59 22.86 14.64 -15.60
N GLN A 60 23.14 14.15 -16.81
CA GLN A 60 24.18 13.14 -17.03
C GLN A 60 25.59 13.71 -16.81
N LYS A 61 25.89 14.91 -17.31
CA LYS A 61 27.18 15.60 -17.05
C LYS A 61 27.39 15.86 -15.57
N ASP A 62 26.33 16.24 -14.86
CA ASP A 62 26.27 16.43 -13.42
C ASP A 62 26.36 15.11 -12.61
N LYS A 63 26.38 13.96 -13.29
CA LYS A 63 26.38 12.62 -12.69
C LYS A 63 25.20 12.41 -11.72
N ARG A 64 24.02 12.95 -12.04
CA ARG A 64 22.77 12.64 -11.34
C ARG A 64 22.50 11.14 -11.46
N THR A 65 21.95 10.54 -10.41
CA THR A 65 21.68 9.09 -10.40
C THR A 65 20.48 8.73 -11.27
N SER A 66 19.45 9.57 -11.20
CA SER A 66 18.15 9.37 -11.84
C SER A 66 17.49 10.70 -12.19
N ALA A 67 16.54 10.66 -13.12
CA ALA A 67 15.61 11.74 -13.39
C ALA A 67 14.18 11.26 -13.11
N TRP A 68 13.36 12.11 -12.52
CA TRP A 68 11.98 11.82 -12.12
C TRP A 68 11.03 12.92 -12.59
N LEU A 69 9.91 12.53 -13.17
CA LEU A 69 8.87 13.42 -13.66
C LEU A 69 7.55 13.12 -12.97
N TRP A 70 6.95 14.12 -12.34
CA TRP A 70 5.56 14.09 -11.86
C TRP A 70 4.70 14.84 -12.88
N ILE A 71 3.79 14.12 -13.54
CA ILE A 71 3.02 14.62 -14.68
C ILE A 71 1.54 14.57 -14.33
N PRO A 72 0.88 15.72 -14.13
CA PRO A 72 -0.57 15.80 -14.01
C PRO A 72 -1.25 15.27 -15.27
N ILE A 73 -2.43 14.69 -15.14
CA ILE A 73 -3.19 14.09 -16.24
C ILE A 73 -3.52 15.11 -17.34
N GLU A 74 -3.64 16.40 -16.99
CA GLU A 74 -3.83 17.52 -17.93
C GLU A 74 -2.61 17.72 -18.85
N LYS A 75 -1.43 17.25 -18.42
CA LYS A 75 -0.16 17.31 -19.16
C LYS A 75 0.25 15.93 -19.68
N ALA A 76 -0.69 14.97 -19.80
CA ALA A 76 -0.40 13.62 -20.28
C ALA A 76 0.23 13.56 -21.68
N HIS A 77 0.08 14.60 -22.51
CA HIS A 77 0.76 14.73 -23.80
C HIS A 77 2.29 14.74 -23.71
N VAL A 78 2.86 15.00 -22.53
CA VAL A 78 4.31 14.94 -22.26
C VAL A 78 4.82 13.50 -22.14
N ILE A 79 3.98 12.57 -21.70
CA ILE A 79 4.33 11.16 -21.45
C ILE A 79 4.97 10.48 -22.67
N PRO A 80 4.40 10.53 -23.90
CA PRO A 80 5.03 9.90 -25.06
C PRO A 80 6.42 10.49 -25.37
N ILE A 81 6.60 11.81 -25.18
CA ILE A 81 7.90 12.47 -25.37
C ILE A 81 8.92 11.96 -24.35
N ALA A 82 8.52 11.87 -23.08
CA ALA A 82 9.38 11.32 -22.04
C ALA A 82 9.74 9.85 -22.31
N ALA A 83 8.80 9.04 -22.79
CA ALA A 83 9.03 7.65 -23.14
C ALA A 83 10.04 7.50 -24.30
N GLU A 84 9.94 8.33 -25.35
CA GLU A 84 10.94 8.38 -26.44
C GLU A 84 12.35 8.73 -25.91
N LEU A 85 12.42 9.59 -24.90
CA LEU A 85 13.66 9.95 -24.22
C LEU A 85 14.10 8.92 -23.17
N GLY A 86 13.47 7.75 -23.11
CA GLY A 86 13.88 6.61 -22.29
C GLY A 86 13.41 6.66 -20.83
N PHE A 87 12.42 7.49 -20.51
CA PHE A 87 11.71 7.37 -19.23
C PHE A 87 10.77 6.17 -19.24
N ILE A 88 10.59 5.56 -18.08
CA ILE A 88 9.63 4.47 -17.83
C ILE A 88 8.65 4.87 -16.75
N TYR A 89 7.47 4.25 -16.73
CA TYR A 89 6.54 4.41 -15.62
C TYR A 89 7.10 3.85 -14.32
N HIS A 90 6.92 4.60 -13.23
CA HIS A 90 7.10 4.11 -11.87
C HIS A 90 5.75 3.76 -11.26
N ASN A 91 4.85 4.75 -11.18
CA ASN A 91 3.52 4.64 -10.63
C ASN A 91 2.58 5.72 -11.17
N ALA A 92 1.30 5.59 -10.84
CA ALA A 92 0.32 6.66 -10.98
C ALA A 92 -0.61 6.62 -9.77
N GLU A 93 -0.93 7.78 -9.22
CA GLU A 93 -1.88 7.95 -8.12
C GLU A 93 -2.86 9.06 -8.50
N GLU A 94 -4.15 8.78 -8.38
CA GLU A 94 -5.25 9.68 -8.77
C GLU A 94 -5.06 10.29 -10.17
N ARG A 95 -4.56 11.53 -10.24
CA ARG A 95 -4.39 12.33 -11.46
C ARG A 95 -2.93 12.59 -11.81
N ILE A 96 -1.97 11.92 -11.18
CA ILE A 96 -0.54 12.16 -11.39
C ILE A 96 0.14 10.87 -11.82
N ALA A 97 0.80 10.91 -12.98
CA ALA A 97 1.72 9.87 -13.42
C ALA A 97 3.16 10.20 -13.01
N VAL A 98 3.87 9.23 -12.46
CA VAL A 98 5.28 9.35 -12.07
C VAL A 98 6.14 8.51 -12.99
N LEU A 99 7.06 9.15 -13.71
CA LEU A 99 8.02 8.50 -14.59
C LEU A 99 9.43 8.66 -14.03
N ASN A 100 10.30 7.69 -14.32
CA ASN A 100 11.71 7.78 -13.96
C ASN A 100 12.63 7.33 -15.11
N LYS A 101 13.88 7.79 -15.06
CA LYS A 101 14.97 7.30 -15.89
C LYS A 101 16.23 7.16 -15.04
N TRP A 102 16.88 6.00 -15.09
CA TRP A 102 18.21 5.83 -14.50
C TRP A 102 19.26 6.45 -15.43
N LEU A 103 20.18 7.26 -14.89
CA LEU A 103 21.12 8.06 -15.69
C LEU A 103 22.55 7.55 -15.63
N LEU A 104 22.88 6.69 -14.66
CA LEU A 104 24.21 6.09 -14.53
C LEU A 104 24.35 4.86 -15.44
N PRO A 105 25.59 4.49 -15.84
CA PRO A 105 25.85 3.30 -16.66
C PRO A 105 25.62 1.98 -15.89
N THR A 106 25.32 2.04 -14.60
CA THR A 106 25.04 0.88 -13.75
C THR A 106 23.60 0.41 -13.90
N LYS A 107 23.32 -0.79 -13.38
CA LYS A 107 21.94 -1.27 -13.23
C LYS A 107 21.15 -0.28 -12.36
N SER A 108 19.92 0.02 -12.78
CA SER A 108 19.00 0.85 -11.99
C SER A 108 18.79 0.26 -10.60
N MET A 109 19.01 1.11 -9.59
CA MET A 109 18.73 0.79 -8.18
C MET A 109 17.40 1.38 -7.71
N ILE A 110 16.61 1.94 -8.64
CA ILE A 110 15.27 2.44 -8.33
C ILE A 110 14.41 1.23 -7.97
N PRO A 111 13.84 1.18 -6.75
CA PRO A 111 12.95 0.10 -6.36
C PRO A 111 11.70 0.14 -7.24
N ARG A 112 11.12 -1.03 -7.50
CA ARG A 112 9.82 -1.09 -8.16
C ARG A 112 8.76 -0.52 -7.23
N PHE A 113 7.82 0.24 -7.79
CA PHE A 113 6.64 0.67 -7.05
C PHE A 113 5.77 -0.52 -6.61
N ALA A 114 4.90 -0.27 -5.62
CA ALA A 114 3.96 -1.17 -4.96
C ALA A 114 3.91 -2.61 -5.54
N THR A 115 4.48 -3.54 -4.80
CA THR A 115 4.64 -4.94 -5.22
C THR A 115 3.56 -5.86 -4.65
N HIS A 116 2.89 -5.42 -3.59
CA HIS A 116 1.90 -6.18 -2.85
C HIS A 116 0.61 -5.37 -2.67
N GLN A 117 -0.53 -6.04 -2.78
CA GLN A 117 -1.76 -5.61 -2.14
C GLN A 117 -1.82 -6.18 -0.73
N VAL A 118 -2.48 -5.46 0.17
CA VAL A 118 -2.66 -5.88 1.56
C VAL A 118 -4.15 -5.96 1.85
N GLY A 119 -4.61 -7.17 2.20
CA GLY A 119 -5.94 -7.41 2.72
C GLY A 119 -5.91 -7.80 4.20
N VAL A 120 -7.04 -7.62 4.88
CA VAL A 120 -7.20 -7.97 6.29
C VAL A 120 -8.52 -8.73 6.48
N GLY A 121 -8.47 -9.80 7.27
CA GLY A 121 -9.63 -10.54 7.73
C GLY A 121 -9.78 -10.53 9.24
N GLY A 122 -10.99 -10.33 9.73
CA GLY A 122 -11.35 -10.38 11.14
C GLY A 122 -11.77 -11.78 11.58
N ALA A 123 -11.07 -12.33 12.56
CA ALA A 123 -11.46 -13.52 13.31
C ALA A 123 -12.14 -13.06 14.61
N VAL A 124 -13.43 -12.75 14.49
CA VAL A 124 -14.23 -12.21 15.60
C VAL A 124 -14.76 -13.36 16.44
N LEU A 125 -14.41 -13.37 17.72
CA LEU A 125 -14.98 -14.32 18.69
C LEU A 125 -16.10 -13.66 19.49
N HIS A 126 -17.18 -14.39 19.67
CA HIS A 126 -18.24 -14.03 20.61
C HIS A 126 -17.68 -14.14 22.04
N ASN A 127 -17.90 -13.11 22.86
CA ASN A 127 -17.25 -12.96 24.16
C ASN A 127 -17.57 -14.07 25.18
N THR A 128 -18.76 -14.66 25.12
CA THR A 128 -19.23 -15.69 26.07
C THR A 128 -19.23 -17.09 25.48
N THR A 129 -19.66 -17.25 24.22
CA THR A 129 -19.81 -18.57 23.60
C THR A 129 -18.55 -19.06 22.90
N ASN A 130 -17.58 -18.18 22.64
CA ASN A 130 -16.40 -18.44 21.81
C ASN A 130 -16.73 -18.91 20.38
N GLU A 131 -17.93 -18.57 19.89
CA GLU A 131 -18.30 -18.82 18.50
C GLU A 131 -17.62 -17.79 17.58
N LEU A 132 -17.25 -18.22 16.37
CA LEU A 132 -16.59 -17.41 15.36
C LEU A 132 -17.62 -16.79 14.41
N LEU A 133 -17.51 -15.48 14.19
CA LEU A 133 -18.31 -14.78 13.17
C LEU A 133 -17.80 -15.15 11.79
N ILE A 134 -18.70 -15.62 10.93
CA ILE A 134 -18.41 -15.90 9.52
C ILE A 134 -19.44 -15.25 8.61
N VAL A 135 -18.97 -14.81 7.45
CA VAL A 135 -19.80 -14.19 6.41
C VAL A 135 -19.85 -15.07 5.17
N LYS A 136 -20.96 -14.99 4.45
CA LYS A 136 -21.20 -15.72 3.21
C LYS A 136 -21.23 -14.74 2.06
N GLU A 137 -20.41 -14.99 1.05
CA GLU A 137 -20.36 -14.15 -0.14
C GLU A 137 -20.44 -14.98 -1.41
N ARG A 138 -20.88 -14.32 -2.49
CA ARG A 138 -20.84 -14.88 -3.83
C ARG A 138 -19.51 -14.51 -4.49
N ILE A 139 -18.58 -15.45 -4.52
CA ILE A 139 -17.31 -15.29 -5.24
C ILE A 139 -17.42 -16.01 -6.57
N LYS A 140 -17.56 -15.23 -7.66
CA LYS A 140 -17.80 -15.74 -9.02
C LYS A 140 -19.04 -16.66 -9.03
N ASN A 141 -18.84 -17.95 -9.35
CA ASN A 141 -19.91 -18.96 -9.44
C ASN A 141 -19.99 -19.84 -8.17
N ARG A 142 -19.38 -19.44 -7.06
CA ARG A 142 -19.42 -20.19 -5.79
C ARG A 142 -19.94 -19.31 -4.68
N VAL A 143 -20.63 -19.94 -3.75
CA VAL A 143 -21.03 -19.34 -2.49
C VAL A 143 -20.18 -19.99 -1.41
N ILE A 144 -19.37 -19.20 -0.71
CA ILE A 144 -18.45 -19.71 0.30
C ILE A 144 -18.59 -18.93 1.61
N TRP A 145 -18.38 -19.62 2.71
CA TRP A 145 -18.17 -19.00 4.01
C TRP A 145 -16.71 -18.56 4.13
N LYS A 146 -16.49 -17.37 4.70
CA LYS A 146 -15.16 -16.83 4.97
C LYS A 146 -15.20 -15.94 6.22
N LEU A 147 -14.01 -15.51 6.65
CA LEU A 147 -13.88 -14.47 7.66
C LEU A 147 -14.36 -13.12 7.06
N PRO A 148 -15.01 -12.25 7.85
CA PRO A 148 -15.24 -10.86 7.43
C PRO A 148 -13.90 -10.17 7.10
N GLY A 149 -13.89 -9.23 6.17
CA GLY A 149 -12.64 -8.59 5.71
C GLY A 149 -12.80 -7.24 5.02
N ALA A 150 -11.68 -6.73 4.54
CA ALA A 150 -11.46 -5.32 4.20
C ALA A 150 -12.25 -4.69 3.06
N ASP A 151 -12.79 -5.49 2.16
CA ASP A 151 -13.37 -4.96 0.93
C ASP A 151 -14.85 -4.54 1.07
N GLY A 152 -15.42 -4.63 2.28
CA GLY A 152 -16.63 -3.89 2.63
C GLY A 152 -17.39 -4.34 3.90
N ALA A 153 -17.04 -5.48 4.49
CA ALA A 153 -17.44 -5.80 5.88
C ALA A 153 -16.73 -4.93 6.95
N ILE A 154 -15.67 -4.21 6.59
CA ILE A 154 -14.82 -3.49 7.55
C ILE A 154 -15.58 -2.40 8.30
N ARG A 155 -16.45 -1.63 7.64
CA ARG A 155 -17.02 -0.46 8.33
C ARG A 155 -17.90 -0.88 9.50
N GLU A 156 -18.71 -1.92 9.30
CA GLU A 156 -19.62 -2.45 10.34
C GLU A 156 -18.89 -3.36 11.34
N VAL A 157 -17.99 -4.23 10.86
CA VAL A 157 -17.23 -5.09 11.78
C VAL A 157 -16.25 -4.26 12.62
N PHE A 158 -15.57 -3.24 12.12
CA PHE A 158 -14.68 -2.41 12.96
C PHE A 158 -15.41 -1.39 13.84
N GLU A 159 -16.63 -0.96 13.49
CA GLU A 159 -17.44 -0.14 14.41
C GLU A 159 -17.94 -0.99 15.60
N GLU A 160 -18.14 -2.30 15.41
CA GLU A 160 -18.67 -3.21 16.42
C GLU A 160 -17.65 -4.25 16.93
N THR A 161 -16.35 -4.09 16.65
CA THR A 161 -15.30 -4.99 17.17
C THR A 161 -14.06 -4.22 17.62
N GLU A 162 -13.34 -4.79 18.56
CA GLU A 162 -12.06 -4.29 19.04
C GLU A 162 -10.91 -5.14 18.49
N PHE A 163 -9.84 -4.47 18.03
CA PHE A 163 -8.64 -5.14 17.56
C PHE A 163 -7.83 -5.69 18.73
N GLU A 164 -7.52 -6.98 18.66
CA GLU A 164 -6.76 -7.65 19.71
C GLU A 164 -5.33 -7.94 19.27
N SER A 165 -5.18 -8.60 18.12
CA SER A 165 -3.87 -9.06 17.65
C SER A 165 -3.91 -9.52 16.20
N ILE A 166 -2.79 -9.45 15.49
CA ILE A 166 -2.55 -10.30 14.31
C ILE A 166 -2.31 -11.73 14.81
N ILE A 167 -2.91 -12.74 14.18
CA ILE A 167 -2.68 -14.17 14.52
C ILE A 167 -2.05 -14.96 13.37
N GLY A 168 -2.00 -14.36 12.17
CA GLY A 168 -1.29 -14.92 11.04
C GLY A 168 -1.45 -14.09 9.79
N PHE A 169 -0.76 -14.51 8.73
CA PHE A 169 -0.91 -13.93 7.41
C PHE A 169 -0.68 -14.98 6.33
N ARG A 170 -1.25 -14.74 5.16
CA ARG A 170 -1.07 -15.53 3.94
C ARG A 170 -0.41 -14.66 2.89
N GLN A 171 0.51 -15.22 2.12
CA GLN A 171 1.04 -14.59 0.91
C GLN A 171 0.67 -15.41 -0.32
N VAL A 172 0.26 -14.73 -1.39
CA VAL A 172 0.07 -15.32 -2.72
C VAL A 172 0.75 -14.46 -3.77
N HIS A 173 1.52 -15.10 -4.65
CA HIS A 173 2.15 -14.42 -5.77
C HIS A 173 1.24 -14.46 -7.00
N ARG A 174 1.36 -13.43 -7.85
CA ARG A 174 0.61 -13.32 -9.11
C ARG A 174 -0.90 -13.41 -8.89
N TYR A 175 -1.40 -12.69 -7.88
CA TYR A 175 -2.81 -12.70 -7.51
C TYR A 175 -3.65 -12.12 -8.67
N PRO A 176 -4.63 -12.87 -9.22
CA PRO A 176 -5.39 -12.42 -10.38
C PRO A 176 -6.18 -11.13 -10.13
N GLY A 177 -6.77 -10.97 -8.94
CA GLY A 177 -7.49 -9.74 -8.55
C GLY A 177 -6.58 -8.52 -8.38
N GLY A 178 -5.26 -8.76 -8.23
CA GLY A 178 -4.25 -7.73 -8.03
C GLY A 178 -3.45 -7.40 -9.28
N HIS A 179 -3.98 -7.70 -10.47
CA HIS A 179 -3.29 -7.44 -11.75
C HIS A 179 -1.89 -8.07 -11.81
N GLY A 180 -1.74 -9.27 -11.23
CA GLY A 180 -0.47 -10.00 -11.20
C GLY A 180 0.51 -9.55 -10.11
N ARG A 181 0.14 -8.58 -9.25
CA ARG A 181 0.88 -8.25 -8.02
C ARG A 181 0.75 -9.37 -6.99
N SER A 182 1.64 -9.38 -6.02
CA SER A 182 1.50 -10.28 -4.87
C SER A 182 0.38 -9.76 -3.95
N ASP A 183 -0.19 -10.65 -3.15
CA ASP A 183 -1.21 -10.37 -2.16
C ASP A 183 -0.70 -10.84 -0.79
N ILE A 184 -0.81 -10.00 0.23
CA ILE A 184 -0.61 -10.35 1.63
C ILE A 184 -1.94 -10.16 2.32
N TYR A 185 -2.45 -11.22 2.95
CA TYR A 185 -3.71 -11.19 3.68
C TYR A 185 -3.45 -11.48 5.16
N PHE A 186 -3.63 -10.47 6.01
CA PHE A 186 -3.52 -10.62 7.46
C PHE A 186 -4.81 -11.16 8.06
N ILE A 187 -4.68 -11.93 9.13
CA ILE A 187 -5.80 -12.41 9.94
C ILE A 187 -5.62 -11.80 11.32
N CYS A 188 -6.60 -11.00 11.74
CA CYS A 188 -6.63 -10.33 13.02
C CYS A 188 -7.64 -11.02 13.93
N ARG A 189 -7.25 -11.39 15.14
CA ARG A 189 -8.18 -11.73 16.21
C ARG A 189 -8.86 -10.43 16.65
N LEU A 190 -10.18 -10.48 16.75
CA LEU A 190 -11.01 -9.36 17.17
C LEU A 190 -11.97 -9.84 18.27
N SER A 191 -12.32 -8.98 19.21
CA SER A 191 -13.39 -9.19 20.18
C SER A 191 -14.64 -8.45 19.75
N ALA A 192 -15.81 -9.05 19.92
CA ALA A 192 -17.07 -8.41 19.58
C ALA A 192 -17.44 -7.36 20.63
N LEU A 193 -17.79 -6.14 20.23
CA LEU A 193 -18.36 -5.13 21.13
C LEU A 193 -19.85 -5.38 21.37
N THR A 194 -20.52 -6.01 20.39
CA THR A 194 -21.93 -6.42 20.46
C THR A 194 -22.09 -7.84 19.91
N ASP A 195 -23.06 -8.58 20.43
CA ASP A 195 -23.43 -9.91 19.91
C ASP A 195 -24.46 -9.82 18.76
N THR A 196 -24.94 -8.60 18.45
CA THR A 196 -25.98 -8.37 17.45
C THR A 196 -25.35 -8.36 16.06
N ILE A 197 -25.85 -9.22 15.19
CA ILE A 197 -25.39 -9.26 13.81
C ILE A 197 -26.17 -8.24 12.99
N ASN A 198 -25.48 -7.22 12.50
CA ASN A 198 -25.98 -6.28 11.50
C ASN A 198 -24.99 -6.25 10.33
N PHE A 199 -25.44 -6.55 9.11
CA PHE A 199 -24.56 -6.61 7.92
C PHE A 199 -25.22 -6.02 6.68
N ASP A 200 -24.42 -5.40 5.81
CA ASP A 200 -24.89 -4.92 4.51
C ASP A 200 -25.27 -6.07 3.56
N THR A 201 -26.58 -6.26 3.38
CA THR A 201 -27.17 -7.25 2.47
C THR A 201 -26.86 -7.00 0.98
N ASN A 202 -26.36 -5.82 0.60
CA ASN A 202 -25.91 -5.55 -0.77
C ASN A 202 -24.58 -6.24 -1.09
N GLU A 203 -23.75 -6.46 -0.08
CA GLU A 203 -22.41 -7.03 -0.23
C GLU A 203 -22.35 -8.48 0.25
N ILE A 204 -23.01 -8.78 1.38
CA ILE A 204 -22.93 -10.06 2.07
C ILE A 204 -24.28 -10.78 1.98
N LEU A 205 -24.25 -12.08 1.67
CA LEU A 205 -25.45 -12.90 1.52
C LEU A 205 -26.01 -13.39 2.85
N ASP A 206 -25.14 -13.63 3.83
CA ASP A 206 -25.49 -14.22 5.12
C ASP A 206 -24.34 -13.98 6.12
N CYS A 207 -24.67 -13.87 7.41
CA CYS A 207 -23.71 -13.65 8.49
C CYS A 207 -24.19 -14.38 9.74
N LYS A 208 -23.30 -15.14 10.39
CA LYS A 208 -23.66 -15.92 11.57
C LYS A 208 -22.48 -16.21 12.49
N TRP A 209 -22.80 -16.45 13.76
CA TRP A 209 -21.93 -17.11 14.71
C TRP A 209 -21.84 -18.61 14.41
N THR A 210 -20.65 -19.19 14.49
CA THR A 210 -20.39 -20.61 14.22
C THR A 210 -19.42 -21.19 15.23
N LYS A 211 -19.74 -22.38 15.75
CA LYS A 211 -18.85 -23.12 16.65
C LYS A 211 -17.52 -23.41 15.96
N LEU A 212 -16.42 -23.21 16.71
CA LEU A 212 -15.08 -23.48 16.19
C LEU A 212 -14.91 -24.93 15.71
N ASP A 213 -15.52 -25.91 16.39
CA ASP A 213 -15.52 -27.32 16.00
C ASP A 213 -16.20 -27.61 14.65
N ASP A 214 -17.09 -26.73 14.21
CA ASP A 214 -17.70 -26.82 12.88
C ASP A 214 -16.85 -26.08 11.85
N ALA A 215 -16.31 -24.91 12.21
CA ALA A 215 -15.40 -24.15 11.34
C ALA A 215 -14.12 -24.91 10.99
N ILE A 216 -13.58 -25.78 11.88
CA ILE A 216 -12.42 -26.62 11.56
C ILE A 216 -12.70 -27.71 10.51
N LYS A 217 -13.97 -27.97 10.20
CA LYS A 217 -14.40 -28.94 9.17
C LYS A 217 -14.69 -28.27 7.82
N ASP A 218 -14.69 -26.93 7.76
CA ASP A 218 -14.98 -26.18 6.55
C ASP A 218 -13.94 -26.46 5.43
N GLU A 219 -14.40 -26.39 4.17
CA GLU A 219 -13.56 -26.57 2.99
C GLU A 219 -12.62 -25.39 2.75
N ASN A 220 -12.98 -24.19 3.22
CA ASN A 220 -12.18 -22.98 3.12
C ASN A 220 -10.90 -23.10 3.97
N PRO A 221 -9.71 -23.18 3.35
CA PRO A 221 -8.47 -23.45 4.06
C PRO A 221 -8.05 -22.35 5.04
N ILE A 222 -8.48 -21.10 4.82
CA ILE A 222 -8.19 -19.97 5.71
C ILE A 222 -9.07 -20.10 6.95
N LEU A 223 -10.38 -20.18 6.76
CA LEU A 223 -11.35 -20.33 7.86
C LEU A 223 -11.00 -21.52 8.77
N ARG A 224 -10.75 -22.68 8.16
CA ARG A 224 -10.34 -23.89 8.90
C ARG A 224 -9.06 -23.71 9.71
N ARG A 225 -8.04 -23.06 9.14
CA ARG A 225 -6.76 -22.84 9.84
C ARG A 225 -6.90 -21.82 10.97
N THR A 226 -7.64 -20.75 10.72
CA THR A 226 -7.97 -19.75 11.74
C THR A 226 -8.71 -20.39 12.90
N ALA A 227 -9.76 -21.17 12.65
CA ALA A 227 -10.52 -21.85 13.71
C ALA A 227 -9.63 -22.77 14.57
N LYS A 228 -8.68 -23.50 13.97
CA LYS A 228 -7.70 -24.31 14.72
C LYS A 228 -6.77 -23.46 15.58
N GLN A 229 -6.31 -22.32 15.08
CA GLN A 229 -5.50 -21.39 15.87
C GLN A 229 -6.30 -20.83 17.05
N LEU A 230 -7.54 -20.40 16.83
CA LEU A 230 -8.41 -19.88 17.90
C LEU A 230 -8.67 -20.94 18.98
N LEU A 231 -8.96 -22.19 18.60
CA LEU A 231 -9.10 -23.30 19.55
C LEU A 231 -7.83 -23.50 20.39
N TYR A 232 -6.66 -23.47 19.75
CA TYR A 232 -5.38 -23.58 20.45
C TYR A 232 -5.17 -22.40 21.42
N GLY A 233 -5.53 -21.19 21.00
CA GLY A 233 -5.48 -19.98 21.82
C GLY A 233 -6.39 -20.04 23.05
N LEU A 234 -7.62 -20.53 22.89
CA LEU A 234 -8.55 -20.73 24.01
C LEU A 234 -8.03 -21.73 25.05
N GLN A 235 -7.30 -22.77 24.59
CA GLN A 235 -6.75 -23.80 25.47
C GLN A 235 -5.46 -23.39 26.19
N ASN A 236 -4.65 -22.52 25.57
CA ASN A 236 -3.28 -22.23 26.02
C ASN A 236 -3.04 -20.76 26.38
N GLY A 237 -4.08 -19.90 26.28
CA GLY A 237 -3.98 -18.45 26.42
C GLY A 237 -3.55 -17.77 25.13
N PHE A 238 -4.32 -16.79 24.64
CA PHE A 238 -4.09 -16.16 23.33
C PHE A 238 -2.73 -15.45 23.23
N GLU A 239 -2.40 -14.61 24.21
CA GLU A 239 -1.18 -13.80 24.25
C GLU A 239 0.11 -14.64 24.22
N GLN A 240 0.08 -15.82 24.85
CA GLN A 240 1.24 -16.70 24.96
C GLN A 240 1.39 -17.61 23.74
N SER A 241 0.31 -17.84 22.98
CA SER A 241 0.23 -18.94 22.03
C SER A 241 0.05 -18.51 20.57
N ILE A 242 -0.86 -17.57 20.26
CA ILE A 242 -1.23 -17.23 18.86
C ILE A 242 -1.12 -15.75 18.53
N ASP A 243 -1.13 -14.87 19.53
CA ASP A 243 -1.06 -13.43 19.29
C ASP A 243 0.36 -12.96 18.97
N PHE A 244 0.40 -11.86 18.22
CA PHE A 244 1.55 -11.00 18.00
C PHE A 244 1.35 -9.73 18.82
N LYS A 245 2.33 -9.41 19.66
CA LYS A 245 2.42 -8.12 20.33
C LYS A 245 2.85 -7.05 19.35
N VAL A 246 2.35 -5.84 19.56
CA VAL A 246 2.65 -4.66 18.76
C VAL A 246 3.34 -3.64 19.64
N GLU A 247 4.53 -3.20 19.24
CA GLU A 247 5.26 -2.13 19.89
C GLU A 247 5.51 -1.01 18.90
N GLN A 248 5.16 0.23 19.26
CA GLN A 248 5.50 1.38 18.42
C GLN A 248 6.95 1.79 18.67
N VAL A 249 7.77 1.73 17.62
CA VAL A 249 9.21 1.99 17.66
C VAL A 249 9.55 3.19 16.79
N SER A 250 10.55 3.97 17.19
CA SER A 250 11.04 5.12 16.42
C SER A 250 12.22 4.73 15.52
N SER A 251 12.16 5.11 14.24
CA SER A 251 13.24 4.94 13.28
C SER A 251 14.31 6.01 13.48
N ILE A 252 15.55 5.57 13.71
CA ILE A 252 16.72 6.47 13.82
C ILE A 252 17.13 7.12 12.49
N VAL A 253 16.66 6.59 11.36
CA VAL A 253 17.07 7.05 10.01
C VAL A 253 16.09 8.09 9.47
N THR A 254 14.79 7.88 9.69
CA THR A 254 13.74 8.73 9.12
C THR A 254 13.08 9.64 10.13
N GLY A 255 13.25 9.38 11.45
CA GLY A 255 12.51 10.05 12.51
C GLY A 255 11.02 9.69 12.56
N LEU A 256 10.57 8.73 11.73
CA LEU A 256 9.20 8.23 11.72
C LEU A 256 9.03 7.10 12.74
N THR A 257 7.82 6.88 13.21
CA THR A 257 7.45 5.70 13.99
C THR A 257 6.99 4.55 13.10
N PHE A 258 7.15 3.32 13.56
CA PHE A 258 6.61 2.11 12.94
C PHE A 258 6.14 1.13 13.99
N ASP A 259 5.15 0.32 13.64
CA ASP A 259 4.64 -0.75 14.49
C ASP A 259 5.47 -2.02 14.29
N PHE A 260 6.02 -2.56 15.38
CA PHE A 260 6.85 -3.75 15.42
C PHE A 260 6.04 -4.93 15.96
N PHE A 261 5.72 -5.87 15.07
CA PHE A 261 4.91 -7.05 15.39
C PHE A 261 5.82 -8.23 15.72
N THR A 262 5.68 -8.81 16.92
CA THR A 262 6.49 -9.96 17.35
C THR A 262 5.66 -10.93 18.20
N ARG A 263 6.09 -12.20 18.27
CA ARG A 263 5.54 -13.10 19.28
C ARG A 263 5.98 -12.66 20.67
N SER A 264 5.16 -12.94 21.67
CA SER A 264 5.55 -12.78 23.08
C SER A 264 6.83 -13.59 23.35
N ILE A 265 7.95 -12.91 23.59
CA ILE A 265 9.20 -13.53 24.01
C ILE A 265 9.29 -13.36 25.52
N ASN A 266 9.31 -14.46 26.27
CA ASN A 266 9.67 -14.41 27.68
C ASN A 266 11.19 -14.29 27.78
N ILE A 267 11.69 -13.06 27.93
CA ILE A 267 13.10 -12.82 28.23
C ILE A 267 13.31 -12.96 29.74
N ASN A 268 13.16 -14.18 30.24
CA ASN A 268 13.67 -14.59 31.54
C ASN A 268 14.66 -15.72 31.29
N ASN A 269 15.93 -15.36 31.09
CA ASN A 269 17.14 -16.13 31.34
C ASN A 269 18.35 -15.20 31.24
#